data_AF-A0A353B902-F1
#
_entry.id   AF-A0A353B902-F1
#
_cell.length_a   1.000
_cell.length_b   1.000
_cell.length_c   1.000
_cell.angle_alpha   90.00
_cell.angle_beta   90.00
_cell.angle_gamma   90.00
#
_symmetry.space_group_name_H-M   'P 1'
#
loop_
_entity.id
_entity.type
_entity.pdbx_description
1 polymer ?
#
loop_
_entity_poly.entity_id
_entity_poly.type
_entity_poly.pdbx_seq_one_letter_code
_entity_poly.pdbx_strand_id
1 'polypeptide(L)'
;MTAKTMNENQPKAAITVSRMCSLMKMSRSQFYWHVKRGTFHAPLRLSNGRPYFNASQVEDNLKAREMGIGVNGEYVLFYERSETPPKPKQTPASKADHTELLDSLQALGLTGLTTKQVGEAVESCYPKGTGSEDENDILRTVFRHLKRSGIG
;
A
#
# COMPACT_ATOMS: atom_id res chain seq x y z
N MET A 1 -7.56 -8.40 24.33
CA MET A 1 -6.88 -9.68 24.03
C MET A 1 -7.86 -10.56 23.26
N THR A 2 -7.55 -10.87 21.99
CA THR A 2 -8.49 -11.39 20.98
C THR A 2 -8.46 -12.92 20.93
N ALA A 3 -9.58 -13.57 21.20
CA ALA A 3 -9.76 -15.03 21.28
C ALA A 3 -9.62 -15.80 19.94
N LYS A 4 -8.88 -15.28 18.94
CA LYS A 4 -8.79 -15.87 17.58
C LYS A 4 -7.60 -16.81 17.35
N THR A 5 -6.62 -16.85 18.26
CA THR A 5 -5.33 -17.53 18.02
C THR A 5 -5.29 -19.01 18.43
N MET A 6 -6.29 -19.51 19.16
CA MET A 6 -6.20 -20.83 19.82
C MET A 6 -6.70 -22.02 18.98
N ASN A 7 -7.21 -21.80 17.75
CA ASN A 7 -7.71 -22.89 16.89
C ASN A 7 -6.90 -23.09 15.59
N GLU A 8 -5.66 -22.60 15.57
CA GLU A 8 -4.86 -22.56 14.34
C GLU A 8 -4.13 -23.85 13.99
N ASN A 9 -4.00 -24.79 14.94
CA ASN A 9 -3.13 -25.96 14.81
C ASN A 9 -3.88 -27.32 14.77
N GLN A 10 -5.20 -27.33 14.57
CA GLN A 10 -5.91 -28.58 14.33
C GLN A 10 -5.69 -29.06 12.89
N PRO A 11 -5.33 -30.33 12.67
CA PRO A 11 -5.22 -30.91 11.33
C PRO A 11 -6.60 -30.95 10.68
N LYS A 12 -6.86 -30.03 9.76
CA LYS A 12 -8.07 -30.02 8.93
C LYS A 12 -7.83 -30.91 7.71
N ALA A 13 -8.78 -31.79 7.42
CA ALA A 13 -8.71 -32.70 6.26
C ALA A 13 -8.49 -31.95 4.92
N ALA A 14 -9.02 -30.73 4.82
CA ALA A 14 -8.78 -29.82 3.70
C ALA A 14 -8.71 -28.36 4.15
N ILE A 15 -7.86 -27.57 3.51
CA ILE A 15 -7.75 -26.13 3.76
C ILE A 15 -7.88 -25.31 2.47
N THR A 16 -8.27 -24.05 2.62
CA THR A 16 -8.35 -23.12 1.50
C THR A 16 -6.97 -22.59 1.12
N VAL A 17 -6.85 -22.04 -0.09
CA VAL A 17 -5.63 -21.34 -0.54
C VAL A 17 -5.25 -20.21 0.41
N SER A 18 -6.22 -19.46 0.94
CA SER A 18 -5.94 -18.38 1.91
C SER A 18 -5.30 -18.92 3.18
N ARG A 19 -5.82 -20.03 3.72
CA ARG A 19 -5.25 -20.67 4.91
C ARG A 19 -3.86 -21.21 4.64
N MET A 20 -3.64 -21.81 3.47
CA MET A 20 -2.32 -22.31 3.06
C MET A 20 -1.29 -21.16 3.01
N CYS A 21 -1.63 -20.03 2.37
CA CYS A 21 -0.76 -18.86 2.30
C CYS A 21 -0.41 -18.31 3.70
N SER A 22 -1.38 -18.30 4.63
CA SER A 22 -1.13 -17.91 6.02
C SER A 22 -0.12 -18.83 6.71
N LEU A 23 -0.24 -20.16 6.55
CA LEU A 23 0.72 -21.12 7.11
C LEU A 23 2.12 -20.94 6.54
N MET A 24 2.23 -20.64 5.24
CA MET A 24 3.51 -20.38 4.58
C MET A 24 4.04 -18.96 4.76
N LYS A 25 3.35 -18.09 5.52
CA LYS A 25 3.71 -16.68 5.75
C LYS A 25 4.10 -15.92 4.47
N MET A 26 3.42 -16.18 3.35
CA MET A 26 3.69 -15.52 2.06
C MET A 26 2.41 -15.00 1.40
N SER A 27 2.56 -14.06 0.47
CA SER A 27 1.41 -13.52 -0.26
C SER A 27 0.84 -14.56 -1.23
N ARG A 28 -0.43 -14.38 -1.61
CA ARG A 28 -1.09 -15.28 -2.56
C ARG A 28 -0.45 -15.27 -3.95
N SER A 29 0.05 -14.12 -4.38
CA SER A 29 0.77 -13.97 -5.65
C SER A 29 2.11 -14.71 -5.64
N GLN A 30 2.88 -14.56 -4.57
CA GLN A 30 4.15 -15.27 -4.38
C GLN A 30 3.92 -16.78 -4.31
N PHE A 31 2.89 -17.23 -3.59
CA PHE A 31 2.55 -18.63 -3.55
C PHE A 31 2.24 -19.21 -4.93
N TYR A 32 1.39 -18.54 -5.73
CA TYR A 32 1.08 -19.02 -7.08
C TYR A 32 2.28 -18.98 -8.02
N TRP A 33 3.23 -18.08 -7.82
CA TRP A 33 4.49 -18.09 -8.57
C TRP A 33 5.27 -19.39 -8.32
N HIS A 34 5.40 -19.80 -7.05
CA HIS A 34 6.04 -21.07 -6.69
C HIS A 34 5.26 -22.30 -7.18
N VAL A 35 3.92 -22.25 -7.15
CA VAL A 35 3.08 -23.31 -7.74
C VAL A 35 3.32 -23.43 -9.24
N LYS A 36 3.36 -22.30 -9.98
CA LYS A 36 3.62 -22.28 -11.42
C LYS A 36 5.01 -22.85 -11.75
N ARG A 37 5.98 -22.60 -10.88
CA ARG A 37 7.35 -23.13 -11.00
C ARG A 37 7.46 -24.61 -10.63
N GLY A 38 6.45 -25.18 -9.96
CA GLY A 38 6.47 -26.57 -9.48
C GLY A 38 7.18 -26.75 -8.13
N THR A 39 7.53 -25.66 -7.43
CA THR A 39 8.08 -25.73 -6.07
C THR A 39 7.05 -26.24 -5.06
N PHE A 40 5.77 -25.87 -5.25
CA PHE A 40 4.66 -26.28 -4.41
C PHE A 40 3.57 -26.96 -5.23
N HIS A 41 2.81 -27.84 -4.58
CA HIS A 41 1.63 -28.46 -5.17
C HIS A 41 0.59 -27.43 -5.60
N ALA A 42 -0.07 -27.70 -6.73
CA ALA A 42 -1.22 -26.93 -7.18
C ALA A 42 -2.49 -27.31 -6.38
N PRO A 43 -3.41 -26.35 -6.16
CA PRO A 43 -4.65 -26.64 -5.44
C PRO A 43 -5.57 -27.55 -6.26
N LEU A 44 -6.18 -28.51 -5.59
CA LEU A 44 -7.29 -29.29 -6.13
C LEU A 44 -8.55 -28.42 -6.21
N ARG A 45 -9.52 -28.83 -7.01
CA ARG A 45 -10.81 -28.14 -7.15
C ARG A 45 -11.95 -29.04 -6.68
N LEU A 46 -12.81 -28.49 -5.84
CA LEU A 46 -14.10 -29.11 -5.50
C LEU A 46 -15.04 -29.06 -6.71
N SER A 47 -16.14 -29.80 -6.63
CA SER A 47 -17.21 -29.79 -7.65
C SER A 47 -17.77 -28.39 -7.93
N ASN A 48 -17.78 -27.51 -6.94
CA ASN A 48 -18.18 -26.10 -7.07
C ASN A 48 -17.07 -25.17 -7.61
N GLY A 49 -15.95 -25.72 -8.08
CA GLY A 49 -14.81 -24.97 -8.60
C GLY A 49 -13.91 -24.31 -7.54
N ARG A 50 -14.23 -24.44 -6.25
CA ARG A 50 -13.44 -23.81 -5.18
C ARG A 50 -12.09 -24.52 -5.00
N PRO A 51 -10.96 -23.78 -5.00
CA PRO A 51 -9.65 -24.38 -4.82
C PRO A 51 -9.37 -24.72 -3.34
N TYR A 52 -8.82 -25.91 -3.11
CA TYR A 52 -8.44 -26.41 -1.79
C TYR A 52 -7.16 -27.26 -1.84
N PHE A 53 -6.57 -27.49 -0.68
CA PHE A 53 -5.48 -28.43 -0.48
C PHE A 53 -5.92 -29.52 0.49
N ASN A 54 -5.60 -30.78 0.18
CA ASN A 54 -5.78 -31.89 1.11
C ASN A 54 -4.62 -31.96 2.12
N ALA A 55 -4.75 -32.78 3.16
CA ALA A 55 -3.73 -32.89 4.22
C ALA A 55 -2.32 -33.23 3.69
N SER A 56 -2.20 -34.16 2.74
CA SER A 56 -0.91 -34.55 2.15
C SER A 56 -0.23 -33.40 1.40
N GLN A 57 -0.98 -32.65 0.56
CA GLN A 57 -0.44 -31.50 -0.16
C GLN A 57 0.00 -30.38 0.79
N VAL A 58 -0.72 -30.19 1.90
CA VAL A 58 -0.35 -29.20 2.92
C VAL A 58 0.97 -29.59 3.57
N GLU A 59 1.11 -30.85 3.97
CA GLU A 59 2.32 -31.37 4.61
C GLU A 59 3.54 -31.24 3.69
N ASP A 60 3.43 -31.68 2.44
CA ASP A 60 4.52 -31.61 1.46
C ASP A 60 4.96 -30.17 1.20
N ASN A 61 4.01 -29.25 1.04
CA ASN A 61 4.34 -27.84 0.80
C ASN A 61 4.98 -27.17 2.03
N LEU A 62 4.58 -27.56 3.24
CA LEU A 62 5.22 -27.10 4.47
C LEU A 62 6.65 -27.63 4.57
N LYS A 63 6.87 -28.93 4.30
CA LYS A 63 8.20 -29.54 4.22
C LYS A 63 9.06 -28.85 3.17
N ALA A 64 8.51 -28.56 2.00
CA ALA A 64 9.24 -27.90 0.93
C ALA A 64 9.73 -26.50 1.33
N ARG A 65 8.92 -25.79 2.12
CA ARG A 65 9.29 -24.48 2.67
C ARG A 65 10.36 -24.60 3.77
N GLU A 66 10.21 -25.59 4.66
CA GLU A 66 11.12 -25.80 5.78
C GLU A 66 12.50 -26.31 5.31
N MET A 67 12.52 -27.28 4.40
CA MET A 67 13.75 -27.88 3.88
C MET A 67 14.38 -27.07 2.76
N GLY A 68 13.65 -26.15 2.15
CA GLY A 68 14.12 -25.43 0.95
C GLY A 68 14.26 -26.33 -0.27
N ILE A 69 13.51 -27.43 -0.34
CA ILE A 69 13.49 -28.37 -1.47
C ILE A 69 12.07 -28.45 -1.98
N GLY A 70 11.83 -28.01 -3.21
CA GLY A 70 10.52 -28.06 -3.84
C GLY A 70 9.99 -29.48 -4.00
N VAL A 71 8.68 -29.62 -4.22
CA VAL A 71 8.06 -30.93 -4.50
C VAL A 71 8.59 -31.56 -5.81
N ASN A 72 9.20 -30.75 -6.67
CA ASN A 72 9.92 -31.17 -7.87
C ASN A 72 11.39 -31.58 -7.61
N GLY A 73 11.87 -31.52 -6.37
CA GLY A 73 13.26 -31.83 -5.99
C GLY A 73 14.26 -30.69 -6.20
N GLU A 74 13.83 -29.54 -6.71
CA GLU A 74 14.72 -28.39 -6.90
C GLU A 74 14.94 -27.62 -5.59
N TYR A 75 16.16 -27.13 -5.37
CA TYR A 75 16.44 -26.23 -4.25
C TYR A 75 15.81 -24.85 -4.45
N VAL A 76 15.20 -24.34 -3.38
CA VAL A 76 14.54 -23.03 -3.34
C VAL A 76 14.94 -22.29 -2.07
N LEU A 77 15.55 -21.12 -2.26
CA LEU A 77 15.93 -20.23 -1.17
C LEU A 77 14.78 -19.30 -0.82
N PHE A 78 14.25 -19.44 0.39
CA PHE A 78 13.24 -18.54 0.94
C PHE A 78 13.93 -17.48 1.81
N TYR A 79 13.99 -16.24 1.32
CA TYR A 79 14.51 -15.14 2.13
C TYR A 79 13.59 -14.87 3.32
N GLU A 80 14.17 -14.84 4.51
CA GLU A 80 13.46 -14.39 5.70
C GLU A 80 13.16 -12.89 5.58
N ARG A 81 11.91 -12.52 5.86
CA ARG A 81 11.58 -11.11 6.07
C ARG A 81 11.99 -10.77 7.49
N SER A 82 12.89 -9.81 7.64
CA SER A 82 13.20 -9.24 8.95
C SER A 82 11.91 -8.73 9.59
N GLU A 83 11.68 -9.08 10.85
CA GLU A 83 10.49 -8.64 11.63
C GLU A 83 10.50 -7.13 11.94
N THR A 84 11.50 -6.40 11.45
CA THR A 84 11.57 -4.95 11.55
C THR A 84 10.27 -4.35 11.01
N PRO A 85 9.47 -3.67 11.86
CA PRO A 85 8.22 -3.09 11.42
C PRO A 85 8.52 -2.13 10.27
N PRO A 86 7.76 -2.20 9.15
CA PRO A 86 7.93 -1.26 8.08
C PRO A 86 7.71 0.13 8.66
N LYS A 87 8.72 1.01 8.56
CA LYS A 87 8.55 2.43 8.91
C LYS A 87 7.27 2.91 8.20
N PRO A 88 6.35 3.61 8.91
CA PRO A 88 5.14 4.10 8.29
C PRO A 88 5.55 4.92 7.06
N LYS A 89 5.07 4.49 5.89
CA LYS A 89 5.19 5.28 4.67
C LYS A 89 4.47 6.59 4.98
N GLN A 90 5.21 7.69 5.07
CA GLN A 90 4.63 9.02 5.04
C GLN A 90 3.90 9.13 3.70
N THR A 91 2.58 8.96 3.73
CA THR A 91 1.74 9.45 2.65
C THR A 91 1.92 10.96 2.64
N PRO A 92 2.31 11.58 1.51
CA PRO A 92 2.31 13.03 1.43
C PRO A 92 0.92 13.49 1.84
N ALA A 93 0.86 14.46 2.77
CA ALA A 93 -0.39 15.07 3.18
C ALA A 93 -1.18 15.44 1.91
N SER A 94 -2.48 15.16 1.92
CA SER A 94 -3.38 15.62 0.86
C SER A 94 -3.07 17.09 0.62
N LYS A 95 -2.62 17.41 -0.60
CA LYS A 95 -2.35 18.79 -1.01
C LYS A 95 -3.59 19.59 -0.63
N ALA A 96 -3.43 20.66 0.14
CA ALA A 96 -4.53 21.55 0.43
C ALA A 96 -5.13 21.99 -0.92
N ASP A 97 -6.42 21.79 -1.10
CA ASP A 97 -7.11 22.14 -2.33
C ASP A 97 -7.19 23.68 -2.40
N HIS A 98 -6.22 24.30 -3.08
CA HIS A 98 -6.14 25.76 -3.26
C HIS A 98 -7.06 26.28 -4.39
N THR A 99 -8.14 25.57 -4.70
CA THR A 99 -9.04 25.91 -5.81
C THR A 99 -9.79 27.22 -5.57
N GLU A 100 -10.32 27.43 -4.36
CA GLU A 100 -11.05 28.66 -4.00
C GLU A 100 -10.13 29.90 -3.99
N LEU A 101 -8.89 29.71 -3.53
CA LEU A 101 -7.87 30.76 -3.55
C LEU A 101 -7.47 31.12 -4.99
N LEU A 102 -7.37 30.12 -5.88
CA LEU A 102 -7.08 30.34 -7.30
C LEU A 102 -8.19 31.14 -7.97
N ASP A 103 -9.46 30.78 -7.77
CA ASP A 103 -10.59 31.48 -8.38
C ASP A 103 -10.66 32.95 -7.93
N SER A 104 -10.38 33.20 -6.64
CA SER A 104 -10.31 34.56 -6.07
C SER A 104 -9.16 35.39 -6.65
N LEU A 105 -7.99 34.78 -6.88
CA LEU A 105 -6.83 35.44 -7.51
C LEU A 105 -7.08 35.77 -8.98
N GLN A 106 -7.79 34.90 -9.70
CA GLN A 106 -8.19 35.16 -11.08
C GLN A 106 -9.21 36.30 -11.17
N ALA A 107 -10.19 36.34 -10.26
CA ALA A 107 -11.16 37.43 -10.16
C ALA A 107 -10.51 38.80 -9.88
N LEU A 108 -9.36 38.81 -9.20
CA LEU A 108 -8.55 40.01 -8.93
C LEU A 108 -7.66 40.44 -10.11
N GLY A 109 -7.67 39.71 -11.22
CA GLY A 109 -7.00 40.09 -12.46
C GLY A 109 -5.67 39.38 -12.73
N LEU A 110 -5.30 38.32 -12.00
CA LEU A 110 -4.16 37.47 -12.36
C LEU A 110 -4.61 36.39 -13.35
N THR A 111 -4.26 36.56 -14.63
CA THR A 111 -4.59 35.57 -15.68
C THR A 111 -3.44 34.59 -15.89
N GLY A 112 -3.74 33.32 -16.20
CA GLY A 112 -2.72 32.28 -16.44
C GLY A 112 -2.16 31.57 -15.21
N LEU A 113 -2.78 31.75 -14.04
CA LEU A 113 -2.32 31.17 -12.78
C LEU A 113 -2.70 29.68 -12.65
N THR A 114 -1.74 28.84 -12.24
CA THR A 114 -1.97 27.40 -12.00
C THR A 114 -2.03 27.08 -10.51
N THR A 115 -2.77 26.02 -10.13
CA THR A 115 -2.87 25.55 -8.73
C THR A 115 -1.52 25.25 -8.07
N LYS A 116 -0.53 24.84 -8.87
CA LYS A 116 0.85 24.61 -8.39
C LYS A 116 1.54 25.91 -7.97
N GLN A 117 1.42 26.96 -8.79
CA GLN A 117 2.02 28.27 -8.48
C GLN A 117 1.37 28.91 -7.25
N VAL A 118 0.06 28.71 -7.06
CA VAL A 118 -0.64 29.15 -5.84
C VAL A 118 -0.11 28.41 -4.61
N GLY A 119 0.05 27.08 -4.69
CA GLY A 119 0.62 26.30 -3.59
C GLY A 119 2.04 26.72 -3.22
N GLU A 120 2.90 26.95 -4.21
CA GLU A 120 4.28 27.43 -4.00
C GLU A 120 4.30 28.84 -3.36
N ALA A 121 3.41 29.74 -3.80
CA ALA A 121 3.29 31.08 -3.23
C ALA A 121 2.78 31.05 -1.78
N VAL A 122 1.83 30.16 -1.45
CA VAL A 122 1.34 29.95 -0.09
C VAL A 122 2.43 29.40 0.81
N GLU A 123 3.20 28.41 0.36
CA GLU A 123 4.34 27.87 1.11
C GLU A 123 5.44 28.93 1.34
N SER A 124 5.70 29.79 0.34
CA SER A 124 6.67 30.88 0.48
C SER A 124 6.20 31.98 1.43
N CYS A 125 4.90 32.29 1.47
CA CYS A 125 4.35 33.35 2.33
C CYS A 125 4.08 32.85 3.75
N TYR A 126 3.68 31.59 3.89
CA TYR A 126 3.26 30.97 5.15
C TYR A 126 3.97 29.63 5.39
N PRO A 127 5.29 29.64 5.66
CA PRO A 127 6.08 28.41 5.89
C PRO A 127 5.66 27.65 7.16
N LYS A 128 4.88 28.27 8.04
CA LYS A 128 4.30 27.67 9.26
C LYS A 128 2.83 27.24 9.09
N GLY A 129 2.27 27.36 7.89
CA GLY A 129 0.87 27.10 7.59
C GLY A 129 -0.02 28.35 7.73
N THR A 130 -1.22 28.26 7.17
CA THR A 130 -2.21 29.35 7.09
C THR A 130 -3.26 29.34 8.22
N GLY A 131 -3.13 28.42 9.19
CA GLY A 131 -4.18 28.13 10.17
C GLY A 131 -4.44 29.22 11.22
N SER A 132 -3.65 30.29 11.26
CA SER A 132 -3.81 31.42 12.19
C SER A 132 -4.23 32.74 11.52
N GLU A 133 -4.43 32.74 10.20
CA GLU A 133 -4.60 33.94 9.39
C GLU A 133 -5.96 33.94 8.70
N ASP A 134 -6.53 35.14 8.49
CA ASP A 134 -7.78 35.30 7.76
C ASP A 134 -7.59 35.01 6.26
N GLU A 135 -8.58 34.39 5.64
CA GLU A 135 -8.58 34.07 4.20
C GLU A 135 -8.33 35.30 3.32
N ASN A 136 -8.85 36.47 3.73
CA ASN A 136 -8.64 37.73 3.01
C ASN A 136 -7.19 38.22 3.10
N ASP A 137 -6.52 38.00 4.23
CA ASP A 137 -5.14 38.42 4.42
C ASP A 137 -4.16 37.46 3.73
N ILE A 138 -4.49 36.17 3.70
CA ILE A 138 -3.80 35.18 2.86
C ILE A 138 -3.92 35.55 1.39
N LEU A 139 -5.14 35.88 0.91
CA LEU A 139 -5.39 36.28 -0.47
C LEU A 139 -4.57 37.52 -0.87
N ARG A 140 -4.57 38.57 -0.04
CA ARG A 140 -3.80 39.81 -0.30
C ARG A 140 -2.29 39.57 -0.33
N THR A 141 -1.79 38.75 0.60
CA THR A 141 -0.37 38.46 0.73
C THR A 141 0.13 37.65 -0.46
N VAL A 142 -0.60 36.60 -0.83
CA VAL A 142 -0.29 35.75 -2.00
C VAL A 142 -0.41 36.55 -3.30
N PHE A 143 -1.46 37.36 -3.47
CA PHE A 143 -1.62 38.23 -4.65
C PHE A 143 -0.44 39.19 -4.82
N ARG A 144 0.00 39.83 -3.74
CA ARG A 144 1.12 40.77 -3.76
C ARG A 144 2.45 40.07 -4.06
N HIS A 145 2.63 38.86 -3.55
CA HIS A 145 3.80 38.03 -3.81
C HIS A 145 3.88 37.61 -5.29
N LEU A 146 2.76 37.13 -5.86
CA LEU A 146 2.68 36.74 -7.27
C LEU A 146 2.91 37.92 -8.22
N LYS A 147 2.28 39.07 -7.94
CA LYS A 147 2.47 40.30 -8.72
C LYS A 147 3.91 40.81 -8.69
N ARG A 148 4.60 40.70 -7.55
CA ARG A 148 6.02 41.08 -7.42
C ARG A 148 6.95 40.11 -8.17
N SER A 149 6.55 38.85 -8.27
CA SER A 149 7.31 37.80 -8.96
C SER A 149 7.14 37.83 -10.48
N GLY A 150 6.37 38.79 -11.01
CA GLY A 150 6.12 38.92 -12.46
C GLY A 150 5.21 37.83 -13.03
N ILE A 151 4.47 37.13 -12.17
CA ILE A 151 3.50 36.11 -12.58
C ILE A 151 2.15 36.81 -12.66
N GLY A 152 1.78 37.22 -13.87
CA GLY A 152 0.55 37.97 -14.17
C GLY A 152 0.66 38.81 -15.42
#